data_AF-A0AAE8ZP09-F1
#
_entry.id   AF-A0AAE8ZP09-F1
#
_cell.length_a   1.000
_cell.length_b   1.000
_cell.length_c   1.000
_cell.angle_alpha   90.00
_cell.angle_beta   90.00
_cell.angle_gamma   90.00
#
_symmetry.space_group_name_H-M   'P 1'
#
loop_
_entity.id
_entity.type
_entity.pdbx_description
1 polymer ?
#
loop_
_entity_poly.entity_id
_entity_poly.type
_entity_poly.pdbx_seq_one_letter_code
_entity_poly.pdbx_strand_id
1 'polypeptide(L)'
;MLIRDSDWAAAERIAKEHCPNLLPDVYTGQARRAIEEGDHLRAETFLLRANKPEIILRYFAENEMWPDALRIAQNYLPHQSALIQEEYEKSELRNGARGVDSYLAQAKDWEQQGDWRKAVSALLRINAESTDNEALIVQSTEKAADLVMKFLMGDDEYVGDVLRALDDNNCHEKAAELLLLFGQTRQAITALCRAKQWGKAKQVAEEYLPEMVAEIERNYKDSLKNEGRLGELIDVDVVTAIDMMIENDQWDKALDTAKSQNYRPLLDKYVAQYAAILIHREDYVRVLTILERYGASGNPANFSIYRTLMEETLAKPRFDYNEIARVRNVHLDVFLALKKEGSEHLEEFTKAMWALHLISMRTALEEIDKSVPEVQKLCLRQSLSLLRYTDVLTPDRIFYEAGSACKDYGKEYESLGFLLLNHYLDLVDAIEEGSGELVDYSPFENSDIPTEVSLPTRQWLEGAKHEEIKEWVLAASVDDQHNKELVYDRRGVFEASLTDRRGETAAPCLVTGYPVIESTVHIGSMVAEKDFLNKFLVVIKSHQSENLLNVQNFVARWAGSPLAISL
;
A
#
# COMPACT_ATOMS: atom_id res chain seq x y z
N MET A 1 -26.00 58.06 31.77
CA MET A 1 -25.92 58.37 30.33
C MET A 1 -24.54 58.89 29.97
N LEU A 2 -24.00 59.92 30.64
CA LEU A 2 -22.67 60.51 30.33
C LEU A 2 -21.45 59.59 30.52
N ILE A 3 -21.45 58.69 31.51
CA ILE A 3 -20.38 57.68 31.70
C ILE A 3 -20.31 56.71 30.51
N ARG A 4 -21.42 56.52 29.78
CA ARG A 4 -21.51 55.61 28.63
C ARG A 4 -21.07 56.27 27.33
N ASP A 5 -21.02 57.60 27.30
CA ASP A 5 -20.67 58.40 26.11
C ASP A 5 -19.23 58.97 26.18
N SER A 6 -18.42 58.51 27.15
CA SER A 6 -17.00 58.87 27.34
C SER A 6 -16.69 60.36 27.54
N ASP A 7 -17.67 61.20 27.86
CA ASP A 7 -17.47 62.62 28.23
C ASP A 7 -17.24 62.75 29.75
N TRP A 8 -16.01 62.42 30.15
CA TRP A 8 -15.61 62.37 31.55
C TRP A 8 -15.45 63.74 32.21
N ALA A 9 -15.21 64.80 31.44
CA ALA A 9 -15.05 66.16 31.95
C ALA A 9 -16.41 66.76 32.35
N ALA A 10 -17.45 66.51 31.56
CA ALA A 10 -18.82 66.86 31.92
C ALA A 10 -19.32 66.02 33.11
N ALA A 11 -18.97 64.74 33.15
CA ALA A 11 -19.33 63.83 34.23
C ALA A 11 -18.70 64.22 35.59
N GLU A 12 -17.43 64.64 35.61
CA GLU A 12 -16.76 65.10 36.85
C GLU A 12 -17.38 66.40 37.38
N ARG A 13 -17.70 67.36 36.50
CA ARG A 13 -18.32 68.63 36.90
C ARG A 13 -19.71 68.42 37.50
N ILE A 14 -20.53 67.58 36.88
CA ILE A 14 -21.89 67.28 37.35
C ILE A 14 -21.85 66.46 38.65
N ALA A 15 -20.93 65.50 38.77
CA ALA A 15 -20.76 64.72 39.99
C ALA A 15 -20.29 65.59 41.18
N LYS A 16 -19.42 66.58 40.96
CA LYS A 16 -19.00 67.53 42.00
C LYS A 16 -20.11 68.44 42.49
N GLU A 17 -21.00 68.89 41.59
CA GLU A 17 -22.04 69.86 41.92
C GLU A 17 -23.32 69.22 42.49
N HIS A 18 -23.70 68.01 42.04
CA HIS A 18 -25.03 67.45 42.34
C HIS A 18 -25.00 66.12 43.12
N CYS A 19 -23.97 65.28 42.96
CA CYS A 19 -23.90 63.94 43.57
C CYS A 19 -22.46 63.53 43.91
N PRO A 20 -21.87 64.04 45.01
CA PRO A 20 -20.48 63.77 45.36
C PRO A 20 -20.18 62.28 45.64
N ASN A 21 -21.18 61.49 46.01
CA ASN A 21 -21.04 60.06 46.27
C ASN A 21 -20.69 59.24 45.01
N LEU A 22 -20.97 59.76 43.80
CA LEU A 22 -20.66 59.10 42.52
C LEU A 22 -19.29 59.50 41.96
N LEU A 23 -18.57 60.42 42.61
CA LEU A 23 -17.24 60.86 42.17
C LEU A 23 -16.20 59.74 42.09
N PRO A 24 -16.12 58.80 43.08
CA PRO A 24 -15.18 57.69 42.98
C PRO A 24 -15.43 56.83 41.74
N ASP A 25 -16.68 56.63 41.34
CA ASP A 25 -17.02 55.82 40.16
C ASP A 25 -16.63 56.53 38.86
N VAL A 26 -16.81 57.85 38.77
CA VAL A 26 -16.32 58.67 37.65
C VAL A 26 -14.80 58.62 37.54
N TYR A 27 -14.08 58.75 38.66
CA TYR A 27 -12.63 58.64 38.69
C TYR A 27 -12.12 57.24 38.33
N THR A 28 -12.83 56.17 38.73
CA THR A 28 -12.46 54.81 38.28
C THR A 28 -12.68 54.60 36.79
N GLY A 29 -13.71 55.22 36.20
CA GLY A 29 -13.93 55.20 34.75
C GLY A 29 -12.84 55.97 33.98
N GLN A 30 -12.47 57.16 34.46
CA GLN A 30 -11.34 57.94 33.91
C GLN A 30 -10.01 57.19 34.02
N ALA A 31 -9.77 56.51 35.15
CA ALA A 31 -8.57 55.71 35.35
C ALA A 31 -8.47 54.53 34.39
N ARG A 32 -9.58 53.83 34.11
CA ARG A 32 -9.60 52.74 33.12
C ARG A 32 -9.21 53.24 31.73
N ARG A 33 -9.72 54.40 31.32
CA ARG A 33 -9.33 55.01 30.04
C ARG A 33 -7.85 55.40 30.02
N ALA A 34 -7.33 55.96 31.11
CA ALA A 34 -5.91 56.29 31.23
C ALA A 34 -5.01 55.04 31.17
N ILE A 35 -5.46 53.91 31.73
CA ILE A 35 -4.79 52.60 31.60
C ILE A 35 -4.79 52.12 30.15
N GLU A 36 -5.93 52.24 29.44
CA GLU A 36 -6.04 51.89 28.01
C GLU A 36 -5.15 52.78 27.13
N GLU A 37 -4.95 54.05 27.51
CA GLU A 37 -4.06 55.00 26.85
C GLU A 37 -2.57 54.82 27.23
N GLY A 38 -2.25 53.97 28.22
CA GLY A 38 -0.89 53.76 28.73
C GLY A 38 -0.34 54.91 29.59
N ASP A 39 -1.19 55.86 30.02
CA ASP A 39 -0.80 57.00 30.87
C ASP A 39 -0.90 56.61 32.36
N HIS A 40 0.14 55.96 32.85
CA HIS A 40 0.20 55.41 34.22
C HIS A 40 0.09 56.48 35.31
N LEU A 41 0.63 57.68 35.08
CA LEU A 41 0.63 58.78 36.05
C LEU A 41 -0.79 59.35 36.25
N ARG A 42 -1.54 59.48 35.14
CA ARG A 42 -2.96 59.88 35.21
C ARG A 42 -3.81 58.80 35.86
N ALA A 43 -3.60 57.53 35.49
CA ALA A 43 -4.31 56.40 36.07
C ALA A 43 -4.12 56.34 37.61
N GLU A 44 -2.87 56.48 38.08
CA GLU A 44 -2.56 56.53 39.50
C GLU A 44 -3.28 57.70 40.19
N THR A 45 -3.18 58.91 39.63
CA THR A 45 -3.80 60.11 40.20
C THR A 45 -5.31 59.95 40.36
N PHE A 46 -6.00 59.39 39.37
CA PHE A 46 -7.44 59.18 39.42
C PHE A 46 -7.84 58.05 40.39
N LEU A 47 -7.08 56.94 40.46
CA LEU A 47 -7.38 55.83 41.37
C LEU A 47 -7.11 56.17 42.84
N LEU A 48 -6.07 56.97 43.12
CA LEU A 48 -5.82 57.49 44.47
C LEU A 48 -6.92 58.47 44.90
N ARG A 49 -7.37 59.35 43.99
CA ARG A 49 -8.52 60.25 44.25
C ARG A 49 -9.85 59.49 44.43
N ALA A 50 -9.99 58.33 43.82
CA ALA A 50 -11.13 57.43 44.02
C ALA A 50 -11.04 56.60 45.32
N ASN A 51 -9.97 56.75 46.11
CA ASN A 51 -9.66 55.95 47.30
C ASN A 51 -9.61 54.43 47.01
N LYS A 52 -9.11 54.04 45.83
CA LYS A 52 -8.92 52.63 45.42
C LYS A 52 -7.44 52.34 45.09
N PRO A 53 -6.53 52.43 46.07
CA PRO A 53 -5.11 52.14 45.86
C PRO A 53 -4.84 50.66 45.51
N GLU A 54 -5.74 49.75 45.86
CA GLU A 54 -5.63 48.30 45.55
C GLU A 54 -5.63 48.03 44.04
N ILE A 55 -6.41 48.79 43.27
CA ILE A 55 -6.55 48.59 41.82
C ILE A 55 -5.28 49.02 41.10
N ILE A 56 -4.69 50.16 41.48
CA ILE A 56 -3.46 50.65 40.87
C ILE A 56 -2.25 49.80 41.29
N LEU A 57 -2.23 49.30 42.53
CA LEU A 57 -1.18 48.40 43.00
C LEU A 57 -1.16 47.10 42.18
N ARG A 58 -2.32 46.48 41.98
CA ARG A 58 -2.43 45.27 41.16
C ARG A 58 -2.03 45.54 39.71
N TYR A 59 -2.45 46.68 39.16
CA TYR A 59 -2.05 47.09 37.82
C TYR A 59 -0.52 47.27 37.69
N PHE A 60 0.14 47.90 38.65
CA PHE A 60 1.61 48.03 38.61
C PHE A 60 2.33 46.69 38.79
N ALA A 61 1.82 45.79 39.64
CA ALA A 61 2.38 44.44 39.79
C ALA A 61 2.21 43.60 38.52
N GLU A 62 1.02 43.62 37.89
CA GLU A 62 0.73 42.92 36.63
C GLU A 62 1.58 43.43 35.44
N ASN A 63 2.02 44.70 35.47
CA ASN A 63 2.87 45.30 34.43
C ASN A 63 4.36 45.35 34.82
N GLU A 64 4.79 44.62 35.85
CA GLU A 64 6.19 44.56 36.33
C GLU A 64 6.81 45.92 36.72
N MET A 65 5.97 46.92 37.03
CA MET A 65 6.39 48.25 37.47
C MET A 65 6.64 48.26 38.99
N TRP A 66 7.58 47.43 39.44
CA TRP A 66 7.85 47.17 40.86
C TRP A 66 8.22 48.40 41.70
N PRO A 67 9.03 49.37 41.22
CA PRO A 67 9.35 50.57 42.01
C PRO A 67 8.10 51.40 42.37
N ASP A 68 7.15 51.49 41.43
CA ASP A 68 5.88 52.19 41.66
C ASP A 68 4.90 51.36 42.48
N ALA A 69 4.84 50.04 42.27
CA ALA A 69 4.05 49.12 43.10
C ALA A 69 4.49 49.18 44.58
N LEU A 70 5.79 49.10 44.86
CA LEU A 70 6.35 49.21 46.20
C LEU A 70 6.08 50.57 46.83
N ARG A 71 6.19 51.66 46.06
CA ARG A 71 5.85 53.01 46.53
C ARG A 71 4.38 53.13 46.91
N ILE A 72 3.46 52.59 46.11
CA ILE A 72 2.02 52.61 46.42
C ILE A 72 1.73 51.76 47.66
N ALA A 73 2.31 50.57 47.74
CA ALA A 73 2.13 49.67 48.88
C ALA A 73 2.64 50.28 50.19
N GLN A 74 3.81 50.92 50.19
CA GLN A 74 4.38 51.56 51.38
C GLN A 74 3.57 52.79 51.85
N ASN A 75 3.08 53.62 50.92
CA ASN A 75 2.44 54.88 51.27
C ASN A 75 0.94 54.76 51.56
N TYR A 76 0.23 53.87 50.86
CA TYR A 76 -1.23 53.79 50.92
C TYR A 76 -1.76 52.46 51.48
N LEU A 77 -0.99 51.36 51.41
CA LEU A 77 -1.42 50.02 51.83
C LEU A 77 -0.32 49.26 52.64
N PRO A 78 0.07 49.73 53.83
CA PRO A 78 1.22 49.15 54.56
C PRO A 78 1.10 47.66 54.85
N HIS A 79 -0.12 47.13 54.98
CA HIS A 79 -0.39 45.71 55.23
C HIS A 79 -0.12 44.80 54.02
N GLN A 80 -0.13 45.33 52.79
CA GLN A 80 0.19 44.59 51.56
C GLN A 80 1.65 44.77 51.13
N SER A 81 2.40 45.67 51.78
CA SER A 81 3.79 45.95 51.44
C SER A 81 4.70 44.73 51.53
N ALA A 82 4.53 43.87 52.54
CA ALA A 82 5.31 42.65 52.68
C ALA A 82 5.05 41.62 51.56
N LEU A 83 3.80 41.50 51.12
CA LEU A 83 3.41 40.62 50.00
C LEU A 83 4.02 41.08 48.68
N ILE A 84 3.93 42.38 48.37
CA ILE A 84 4.48 42.96 47.14
C ILE A 84 6.01 42.93 47.15
N GLN A 85 6.63 43.07 48.33
CA GLN A 85 8.08 42.88 48.48
C GLN A 85 8.49 41.44 48.17
N GLU A 86 7.73 40.45 48.64
CA GLU A 86 7.99 39.04 48.32
C GLU A 86 7.77 38.74 46.82
N GLU A 87 6.73 39.29 46.21
CA GLU A 87 6.47 39.18 44.76
C GLU A 87 7.57 39.85 43.93
N TYR A 88 8.06 41.01 44.37
CA TYR A 88 9.21 41.69 43.77
C TYR A 88 10.48 40.85 43.87
N GLU A 89 10.77 40.28 45.04
CA GLU A 89 11.94 39.41 45.24
C GLU A 89 11.86 38.16 44.36
N LYS A 90 10.68 37.56 44.19
CA LYS A 90 10.44 36.44 43.26
C LYS A 90 10.62 36.86 41.80
N SER A 91 10.11 38.03 41.40
CA SER A 91 10.29 38.56 40.05
C SER A 91 11.75 38.93 39.75
N GLU A 92 12.48 39.49 40.72
CA GLU A 92 13.92 39.76 40.61
C GLU A 92 14.74 38.47 40.60
N LEU A 93 14.34 37.40 41.29
CA LEU A 93 14.99 36.10 41.17
C LEU A 93 14.82 35.54 39.77
N ARG A 94 13.64 35.70 39.17
CA ARG A 94 13.31 35.21 37.82
C ARG A 94 13.96 36.04 36.70
N ASN A 95 14.00 37.37 36.85
CA ASN A 95 14.49 38.32 35.85
C ASN A 95 15.92 38.82 36.11
N GLY A 96 16.47 38.57 37.30
CA GLY A 96 17.75 39.11 37.75
C GLY A 96 18.89 38.13 37.57
N ALA A 97 19.83 38.49 36.70
CA ALA A 97 21.13 37.85 36.52
C ALA A 97 21.86 37.56 37.86
N ARG A 98 21.60 38.32 38.93
CA ARG A 98 22.26 38.17 40.23
C ARG A 98 21.94 36.86 40.98
N GLY A 99 20.75 36.29 40.83
CA GLY A 99 20.39 35.04 41.52
C GLY A 99 21.17 33.84 40.95
N VAL A 100 21.05 33.65 39.64
CA VAL A 100 21.71 32.57 38.89
C VAL A 100 23.24 32.75 38.92
N ASP A 101 23.76 33.96 38.72
CA ASP A 101 25.20 34.22 38.78
C ASP A 101 25.75 34.00 40.20
N SER A 102 24.95 34.26 41.24
CA SER A 102 25.33 33.96 42.63
C SER A 102 25.44 32.46 42.86
N TYR A 103 24.48 31.66 42.39
CA TYR A 103 24.57 30.20 42.52
C TYR A 103 25.74 29.60 41.74
N LEU A 104 26.03 30.12 40.54
CA LEU A 104 27.20 29.71 39.75
C LEU A 104 28.52 30.09 40.42
N ALA A 105 28.60 31.29 41.00
CA ALA A 105 29.78 31.73 41.75
C ALA A 105 29.98 30.86 43.01
N GLN A 106 28.91 30.64 43.78
CA GLN A 106 28.93 29.77 44.95
C GLN A 106 29.37 28.35 44.58
N ALA A 107 28.81 27.76 43.51
CA ALA A 107 29.20 26.43 43.05
C ALA A 107 30.71 26.35 42.76
N LYS A 108 31.26 27.33 42.04
CA LYS A 108 32.70 27.40 41.74
C LYS A 108 33.57 27.58 42.99
N ASP A 109 33.12 28.38 43.95
CA ASP A 109 33.85 28.60 45.20
C ASP A 109 33.90 27.32 46.04
N TRP A 110 32.78 26.56 46.10
CA TRP A 110 32.72 25.28 46.78
C TRP A 110 33.53 24.18 46.07
N GLU A 111 33.55 24.18 44.72
CA GLU A 111 34.43 23.32 43.93
C GLU A 111 35.91 23.57 44.26
N GLN A 112 36.35 24.83 44.36
CA GLN A 112 37.73 25.18 44.72
C GLN A 112 38.09 24.75 46.14
N GLN A 113 37.11 24.77 47.04
CA GLN A 113 37.27 24.32 48.43
C GLN A 113 37.22 22.79 48.58
N GLY A 114 36.85 22.06 47.52
CA GLY A 114 36.68 20.61 47.53
C GLY A 114 35.42 20.11 48.25
N ASP A 115 34.45 21.00 48.54
CA ASP A 115 33.16 20.65 49.14
C ASP A 115 32.13 20.36 48.04
N TRP A 116 32.24 19.16 47.45
CA TRP A 116 31.47 18.76 46.28
C TRP A 116 29.96 18.68 46.55
N ARG A 117 29.55 18.35 47.78
CA ARG A 117 28.13 18.24 48.16
C ARG A 117 27.42 19.58 48.06
N LYS A 118 28.05 20.64 48.61
CA LYS A 118 27.51 22.00 48.53
C LYS A 118 27.53 22.53 47.11
N ALA A 119 28.57 22.24 46.34
CA ALA A 119 28.64 22.60 44.93
C ALA A 119 27.47 22.02 44.12
N VAL A 120 27.19 20.72 44.27
CA VAL A 120 26.05 20.05 43.60
C VAL A 120 24.72 20.68 44.04
N SER A 121 24.51 20.89 45.34
CA SER A 121 23.28 21.53 45.83
C SER A 121 23.08 22.95 45.30
N ALA A 122 24.15 23.71 45.10
CA ALA A 122 24.10 25.06 44.53
C ALA A 122 23.79 25.03 43.02
N LEU A 123 24.30 24.03 42.28
CA LEU A 123 24.00 23.84 40.87
C LEU A 123 22.55 23.38 40.63
N LEU A 124 22.02 22.49 41.48
CA LEU A 124 20.62 22.02 41.38
C LEU A 124 19.58 23.10 41.74
N ARG A 125 19.99 24.14 42.48
CA ARG A 125 19.15 25.33 42.71
C ARG A 125 18.94 26.16 41.45
N ILE A 126 19.74 25.93 40.41
CA ILE A 126 19.54 26.53 39.09
C ILE A 126 18.54 25.65 38.33
N ASN A 127 17.25 25.95 38.50
CA ASN A 127 16.11 25.24 37.91
C ASN A 127 15.11 26.22 37.26
N ALA A 128 13.99 25.70 36.76
CA ALA A 128 12.92 26.49 36.12
C ALA A 128 12.26 27.54 37.03
N GLU A 129 12.41 27.43 38.36
CA GLU A 129 11.94 28.45 39.30
C GLU A 129 12.93 29.62 39.42
N SER A 130 14.21 29.36 39.15
CA SER A 130 15.30 30.32 39.29
C SER A 130 15.63 31.07 37.99
N THR A 131 15.34 30.50 36.82
CA THR A 131 15.65 31.12 35.53
C THR A 131 14.77 30.57 34.42
N ASP A 132 14.42 31.42 33.45
CA ASP A 132 13.73 31.00 32.22
C ASP A 132 14.73 30.49 31.14
N ASN A 133 16.05 30.51 31.41
CA ASN A 133 17.08 30.05 30.47
C ASN A 133 17.33 28.54 30.58
N GLU A 134 16.59 27.76 29.77
CA GLU A 134 16.69 26.29 29.69
C GLU A 134 18.12 25.80 29.42
N ALA A 135 18.90 26.48 28.58
CA ALA A 135 20.26 26.06 28.26
C ALA A 135 21.21 26.13 29.46
N LEU A 136 21.01 27.12 30.35
CA LEU A 136 21.80 27.22 31.57
C LEU A 136 21.43 26.15 32.59
N ILE A 137 20.14 25.79 32.67
CA ILE A 137 19.65 24.71 33.55
C ILE A 137 20.21 23.35 33.10
N VAL A 138 20.21 23.09 31.79
CA VAL A 138 20.81 21.87 31.24
C VAL A 138 22.32 21.83 31.54
N GLN A 139 23.05 22.91 31.32
CA GLN A 139 24.48 22.96 31.61
C GLN A 139 24.82 22.83 33.10
N SER A 140 24.02 23.42 33.99
CA SER A 140 24.25 23.31 35.44
C SER A 140 23.97 21.89 35.93
N THR A 141 22.91 21.26 35.44
CA THR A 141 22.53 19.88 35.80
C THR A 141 23.52 18.85 35.26
N GLU A 142 24.01 19.00 34.02
CA GLU A 142 25.07 18.15 33.48
C GLU A 142 26.37 18.26 34.28
N LYS A 143 26.75 19.47 34.69
CA LYS A 143 27.92 19.68 35.56
C LYS A 143 27.72 19.08 36.95
N ALA A 144 26.53 19.20 37.51
CA ALA A 144 26.19 18.56 38.78
C ALA A 144 26.34 17.03 38.67
N ALA A 145 25.89 16.44 37.56
CA ALA A 145 26.09 15.03 37.26
C ALA A 145 27.58 14.65 37.15
N ASP A 146 28.39 15.43 36.45
CA ASP A 146 29.83 15.20 36.35
C ASP A 146 30.55 15.22 37.69
N LEU A 147 30.16 16.14 38.59
CA LEU A 147 30.71 16.20 39.95
C LEU A 147 30.30 14.98 40.78
N VAL A 148 29.04 14.56 40.68
CA VAL A 148 28.55 13.37 41.37
C VAL A 148 29.27 12.12 40.87
N MET A 149 29.39 11.96 39.55
CA MET A 149 30.09 10.82 38.93
C MET A 149 31.56 10.72 39.35
N LYS A 150 32.24 11.85 39.57
CA LYS A 150 33.67 11.85 39.93
C LYS A 150 33.92 11.71 41.42
N PHE A 151 33.09 12.32 42.27
CA PHE A 151 33.43 12.53 43.68
C PHE A 151 32.38 12.04 44.69
N LEU A 152 31.14 11.77 44.26
CA LEU A 152 30.01 11.48 45.18
C LEU A 152 29.24 10.19 44.84
N MET A 153 29.83 9.26 44.10
CA MET A 153 29.18 8.00 43.69
C MET A 153 28.73 7.08 44.84
N GLY A 154 29.18 7.32 46.08
CA GLY A 154 28.76 6.58 47.28
C GLY A 154 27.66 7.26 48.11
N ASP A 155 27.18 8.44 47.71
CA ASP A 155 26.12 9.19 48.40
C ASP A 155 24.79 9.05 47.61
N ASP A 156 24.01 8.01 47.90
CA ASP A 156 22.76 7.66 47.20
C ASP A 156 21.73 8.80 47.12
N GLU A 157 21.68 9.65 48.15
CA GLU A 157 20.77 10.80 48.22
C GLU A 157 21.06 11.81 47.09
N TYR A 158 22.33 12.16 46.90
CA TYR A 158 22.74 13.12 45.88
C TYR A 158 22.64 12.53 44.47
N VAL A 159 22.92 11.22 44.31
CA VAL A 159 22.70 10.51 43.05
C VAL A 159 21.21 10.57 42.67
N GLY A 160 20.31 10.32 43.61
CA GLY A 160 18.85 10.39 43.39
C GLY A 160 18.35 11.80 43.07
N ASP A 161 18.90 12.83 43.74
CA ASP A 161 18.55 14.24 43.49
C ASP A 161 18.97 14.69 42.09
N VAL A 162 20.18 14.33 41.67
CA VAL A 162 20.67 14.66 40.32
C VAL A 162 19.88 13.89 39.25
N LEU A 163 19.56 12.62 39.45
CA LEU A 163 18.77 11.85 38.48
C LEU A 163 17.37 12.43 38.27
N ARG A 164 16.69 12.87 39.34
CA ARG A 164 15.41 13.57 39.23
C ARG A 164 15.56 14.85 38.43
N ALA A 165 16.56 15.67 38.74
CA ALA A 165 16.82 16.89 38.00
C ALA A 165 17.16 16.63 36.52
N LEU A 166 17.88 15.55 36.19
CA LEU A 166 18.18 15.19 34.80
C LEU A 166 16.93 14.72 34.05
N ASP A 167 16.04 13.96 34.68
CA ASP A 167 14.77 13.53 34.09
C ASP A 167 13.83 14.73 33.87
N ASP A 168 13.72 15.64 34.85
CA ASP A 168 12.89 16.85 34.75
C ASP A 168 13.33 17.78 33.59
N ASN A 169 14.63 17.78 33.27
CA ASN A 169 15.22 18.60 32.20
C ASN A 169 15.44 17.84 30.88
N ASN A 170 14.92 16.62 30.73
CA ASN A 170 15.09 15.75 29.55
C ASN A 170 16.55 15.40 29.18
N CYS A 171 17.48 15.48 30.14
CA CYS A 171 18.90 15.17 29.97
C CYS A 171 19.19 13.66 30.06
N HIS A 172 18.51 12.87 29.24
CA HIS A 172 18.47 11.40 29.37
C HIS A 172 19.82 10.70 29.04
N GLU A 173 20.67 11.28 28.19
CA GLU A 173 22.00 10.70 27.89
C GLU A 173 22.90 10.73 29.13
N LYS A 174 22.93 11.86 29.83
CA LYS A 174 23.74 12.03 31.03
C LYS A 174 23.19 11.24 32.22
N ALA A 175 21.87 11.13 32.32
CA ALA A 175 21.21 10.27 33.28
C ALA A 175 21.62 8.80 33.09
N ALA A 176 21.70 8.33 31.84
CA ALA A 176 22.16 6.97 31.55
C ALA A 176 23.61 6.72 31.97
N GLU A 177 24.53 7.66 31.71
CA GLU A 177 25.93 7.54 32.16
C GLU A 177 26.03 7.39 33.69
N LEU A 178 25.32 8.24 34.43
CA LEU A 178 25.28 8.21 35.89
C LEU A 178 24.67 6.89 36.41
N LEU A 179 23.58 6.42 35.81
CA LEU A 179 22.92 5.16 36.18
C LEU A 179 23.80 3.93 35.89
N LEU A 180 24.58 3.93 34.82
CA LEU A 180 25.53 2.86 34.51
C LEU A 180 26.64 2.78 35.55
N LEU A 181 27.22 3.93 35.91
CA LEU A 181 28.26 3.99 36.94
C LEU A 181 27.71 3.60 38.32
N PHE A 182 26.44 3.90 38.60
CA PHE A 182 25.77 3.54 39.85
C PHE A 182 25.32 2.07 39.89
N GLY A 183 25.46 1.33 38.78
CA GLY A 183 25.11 -0.10 38.69
C GLY A 183 23.62 -0.38 38.45
N GLN A 184 22.82 0.63 38.11
CA GLN A 184 21.41 0.47 37.76
C GLN A 184 21.20 0.32 36.24
N THR A 185 21.71 -0.78 35.70
CA THR A 185 21.73 -1.08 34.25
C THR A 185 20.35 -1.02 33.60
N ARG A 186 19.30 -1.54 34.25
CA ARG A 186 17.93 -1.55 33.71
C ARG A 186 17.37 -0.13 33.50
N GLN A 187 17.58 0.75 34.48
CA GLN A 187 17.13 2.13 34.40
C GLN A 187 17.96 2.90 33.37
N ALA A 188 19.26 2.65 33.30
CA ALA A 188 20.14 3.25 32.30
C ALA A 188 19.70 2.92 30.86
N ILE A 189 19.37 1.65 30.57
CA ILE A 189 18.85 1.24 29.26
C ILE A 189 17.56 2.00 28.93
N THR A 190 16.65 2.13 29.91
CA THR A 190 15.39 2.84 29.73
C THR A 190 15.63 4.33 29.44
N ALA A 191 16.58 4.95 30.13
CA ALA A 191 17.00 6.33 29.87
C ALA A 191 17.62 6.49 28.46
N LEU A 192 18.47 5.55 28.01
CA LEU A 192 19.01 5.55 26.65
C LEU A 192 17.92 5.39 25.57
N CYS A 193 16.91 4.57 25.83
CA CYS A 193 15.74 4.45 24.94
C CYS A 193 14.95 5.76 24.86
N ARG A 194 14.75 6.47 25.98
CA ARG A 194 14.13 7.81 26.00
C ARG A 194 14.98 8.84 25.25
N ALA A 195 16.30 8.73 25.34
CA ALA A 195 17.26 9.56 24.60
C ALA A 195 17.35 9.21 23.09
N LYS A 196 16.61 8.21 22.61
CA LYS A 196 16.68 7.67 21.24
C LYS A 196 18.08 7.19 20.83
N GLN A 197 18.95 6.86 21.79
CA GLN A 197 20.27 6.29 21.53
C GLN A 197 20.21 4.75 21.47
N TRP A 198 19.46 4.23 20.50
CA TRP A 198 19.17 2.80 20.34
C TRP A 198 20.43 1.93 20.21
N GLY A 199 21.44 2.42 19.47
CA GLY A 199 22.71 1.70 19.30
C GLY A 199 23.48 1.51 20.62
N LYS A 200 23.58 2.56 21.45
CA LYS A 200 24.21 2.47 22.77
C LYS A 200 23.37 1.63 23.74
N ALA A 201 22.04 1.79 23.71
CA ALA A 201 21.13 0.98 24.53
C ALA A 201 21.30 -0.52 24.24
N LYS A 202 21.39 -0.90 22.95
CA LYS A 202 21.60 -2.29 22.54
C LYS A 202 22.97 -2.82 22.97
N GLN A 203 24.06 -2.07 22.78
CA GLN A 203 25.40 -2.48 23.24
C GLN A 203 25.44 -2.72 24.75
N VAL A 204 24.89 -1.79 25.54
CA VAL A 204 24.81 -1.94 27.00
C VAL A 204 23.96 -3.14 27.40
N ALA A 205 22.84 -3.38 26.71
CA ALA A 205 22.00 -4.54 26.97
C ALA A 205 22.70 -5.85 26.60
N GLU A 206 23.42 -5.93 25.49
CA GLU A 206 24.18 -7.12 25.09
C GLU A 206 25.29 -7.47 26.10
N GLU A 207 25.96 -6.45 26.68
CA GLU A 207 27.03 -6.66 27.66
C GLU A 207 26.52 -7.02 29.06
N TYR A 208 25.47 -6.33 29.54
CA TYR A 208 25.08 -6.39 30.96
C TYR A 208 23.70 -6.99 31.21
N LEU A 209 22.77 -6.97 30.23
CA LEU A 209 21.40 -7.47 30.43
C LEU A 209 20.75 -7.97 29.11
N PRO A 210 21.15 -9.14 28.59
CA PRO A 210 20.72 -9.61 27.26
C PRO A 210 19.21 -9.83 27.11
N GLU A 211 18.50 -10.07 28.21
CA GLU A 211 17.04 -10.27 28.21
C GLU A 211 16.26 -9.04 27.71
N MET A 212 16.82 -7.84 27.86
CA MET A 212 16.18 -6.59 27.42
C MET A 212 16.38 -6.29 25.94
N VAL A 213 17.30 -6.97 25.23
CA VAL A 213 17.61 -6.69 23.82
C VAL A 213 16.37 -6.79 22.94
N ALA A 214 15.54 -7.82 23.13
CA ALA A 214 14.31 -8.01 22.37
C ALA A 214 13.27 -6.89 22.62
N GLU A 215 13.23 -6.35 23.84
CA GLU A 215 12.35 -5.23 24.19
C GLU A 215 12.85 -3.92 23.56
N ILE A 216 14.16 -3.67 23.56
CA ILE A 216 14.77 -2.50 22.92
C ILE A 216 14.52 -2.53 21.41
N GLU A 217 14.70 -3.68 20.77
CA GLU A 217 14.43 -3.83 19.34
C GLU A 217 12.96 -3.59 18.99
N ARG A 218 12.03 -4.06 19.83
CA ARG A 218 10.60 -3.77 19.67
C ARG A 218 10.32 -2.26 19.82
N ASN A 219 10.82 -1.63 20.88
CA ASN A 219 10.62 -0.20 21.12
C ASN A 219 11.26 0.67 20.03
N TYR A 220 12.42 0.25 19.49
CA TYR A 220 13.07 0.91 18.36
C TYR A 220 12.20 0.86 17.10
N LYS A 221 11.64 -0.32 16.78
CA LYS A 221 10.70 -0.48 15.66
C LYS A 221 9.46 0.39 15.81
N ASP A 222 8.87 0.42 17.01
CA ASP A 222 7.69 1.26 17.29
C ASP A 222 8.03 2.75 17.16
N SER A 223 9.21 3.18 17.61
CA SER A 223 9.69 4.56 17.42
C SER A 223 9.88 4.90 15.94
N LEU A 224 10.48 4.01 15.15
CA LEU A 224 10.66 4.20 13.71
C LEU A 224 9.32 4.28 12.97
N LYS A 225 8.35 3.44 13.37
CA LYS A 225 6.98 3.43 12.84
C LYS A 225 6.28 4.77 13.13
N ASN A 226 6.38 5.27 14.36
CA ASN A 226 5.75 6.53 14.76
C ASN A 226 6.40 7.77 14.12
N GLU A 227 7.71 7.76 13.90
CA GLU A 227 8.44 8.86 13.24
C GLU A 227 8.36 8.82 11.70
N GLY A 228 7.86 7.73 11.11
CA GLY A 228 7.77 7.58 9.66
C GLY A 228 9.13 7.44 8.97
N ARG A 229 10.17 7.01 9.68
CA ARG A 229 11.53 6.82 9.13
C ARG A 229 11.62 5.51 8.34
N LEU A 230 10.95 5.47 7.20
CA LEU A 230 10.86 4.28 6.36
C LEU A 230 12.24 3.74 5.90
N GLY A 231 13.21 4.61 5.62
CA GLY A 231 14.54 4.18 5.16
C GLY A 231 15.26 3.29 6.18
N GLU A 232 15.38 3.75 7.42
CA GLU A 232 16.01 2.99 8.52
C GLU A 232 15.18 1.74 8.88
N LEU A 233 13.86 1.79 8.72
CA LEU A 233 12.98 0.66 8.99
C LEU A 233 13.14 -0.47 7.96
N ILE A 234 13.39 -0.15 6.68
CA ILE A 234 13.65 -1.17 5.65
C ILE A 234 14.87 -2.01 6.03
N ASP A 235 15.94 -1.39 6.54
CA ASP A 235 17.17 -2.13 6.87
C ASP A 235 17.00 -3.07 8.07
N VAL A 236 16.08 -2.75 8.99
CA VAL A 236 15.85 -3.51 10.23
C VAL A 236 14.72 -4.53 10.08
N ASP A 237 13.62 -4.13 9.46
CA ASP A 237 12.39 -4.90 9.33
C ASP A 237 11.62 -4.50 8.06
N VAL A 238 12.07 -5.06 6.93
CA VAL A 238 11.47 -4.80 5.62
C VAL A 238 9.97 -5.11 5.59
N VAL A 239 9.52 -6.14 6.31
CA VAL A 239 8.10 -6.55 6.33
C VAL A 239 7.25 -5.44 6.93
N THR A 240 7.64 -4.93 8.10
CA THR A 240 6.94 -3.83 8.76
C THR A 240 7.00 -2.55 7.92
N ALA A 241 8.14 -2.28 7.27
CA ALA A 241 8.27 -1.14 6.36
C ALA A 241 7.32 -1.23 5.16
N ILE A 242 7.21 -2.41 4.53
CA ILE A 242 6.28 -2.66 3.43
C ILE A 242 4.83 -2.52 3.91
N ASP A 243 4.49 -3.09 5.06
CA ASP A 243 3.13 -3.02 5.62
C ASP A 243 2.72 -1.55 5.88
N MET A 244 3.64 -0.70 6.37
CA MET A 244 3.40 0.73 6.49
C MET A 244 3.22 1.46 5.15
N MET A 245 3.96 1.06 4.10
CA MET A 245 3.77 1.62 2.77
C MET A 245 2.40 1.22 2.20
N ILE A 246 1.95 0.00 2.47
CA ILE A 246 0.63 -0.52 2.10
C ILE A 246 -0.49 0.22 2.83
N GLU A 247 -0.35 0.46 4.14
CA GLU A 247 -1.31 1.26 4.93
C GLU A 247 -1.48 2.68 4.35
N ASN A 248 -0.42 3.23 3.75
CA ASN A 248 -0.43 4.54 3.09
C ASN A 248 -0.77 4.49 1.58
N ASP A 249 -1.29 3.36 1.08
CA ASP A 249 -1.65 3.10 -0.33
C ASP A 249 -0.49 3.27 -1.34
N GLN A 250 0.76 3.14 -0.87
CA GLN A 250 1.97 3.25 -1.69
C GLN A 250 2.41 1.89 -2.26
N TRP A 251 1.51 1.18 -2.91
CA TRP A 251 1.72 -0.20 -3.39
C TRP A 251 2.91 -0.35 -4.36
N ASP A 252 3.10 0.58 -5.30
CA ASP A 252 4.22 0.49 -6.24
C ASP A 252 5.58 0.52 -5.50
N LYS A 253 5.72 1.39 -4.50
CA LYS A 253 6.93 1.48 -3.68
C LYS A 253 7.11 0.26 -2.78
N ALA A 254 6.02 -0.24 -2.20
CA ALA A 254 6.02 -1.47 -1.40
C ALA A 254 6.53 -2.66 -2.22
N LEU A 255 6.03 -2.85 -3.44
CA LEU A 255 6.44 -3.94 -4.33
C LEU A 255 7.86 -3.75 -4.88
N ASP A 256 8.27 -2.52 -5.19
CA ASP A 256 9.66 -2.23 -5.58
C ASP A 256 10.64 -2.52 -4.42
N THR A 257 10.25 -2.21 -3.19
CA THR A 257 11.02 -2.54 -1.97
C THR A 257 11.06 -4.04 -1.72
N ALA A 258 9.96 -4.76 -1.93
CA ALA A 258 9.94 -6.22 -1.85
C ALA A 258 10.85 -6.86 -2.91
N LYS A 259 10.84 -6.32 -4.14
CA LYS A 259 11.67 -6.78 -5.25
C LYS A 259 13.16 -6.55 -4.99
N SER A 260 13.54 -5.43 -4.37
CA SER A 260 14.95 -5.12 -4.07
C SER A 260 15.58 -6.09 -3.06
N GLN A 261 14.79 -6.76 -2.22
CA GLN A 261 15.27 -7.79 -1.30
C GLN A 261 15.72 -9.09 -1.98
N ASN A 262 15.43 -9.28 -3.28
CA ASN A 262 15.74 -10.49 -4.04
C ASN A 262 15.20 -11.80 -3.41
N TYR A 263 14.18 -11.72 -2.55
CA TYR A 263 13.53 -12.86 -1.92
C TYR A 263 12.13 -13.07 -2.51
N ARG A 264 12.01 -14.04 -3.42
CA ARG A 264 10.82 -14.26 -4.25
C ARG A 264 9.53 -14.51 -3.45
N PRO A 265 9.51 -15.35 -2.39
CA PRO A 265 8.28 -15.61 -1.64
C PRO A 265 7.65 -14.37 -0.99
N LEU A 266 8.47 -13.41 -0.55
CA LEU A 266 7.98 -12.14 0.02
C LEU A 266 7.33 -11.26 -1.04
N LEU A 267 7.96 -11.15 -2.22
CA LEU A 267 7.37 -10.42 -3.35
C LEU A 267 6.06 -11.07 -3.78
N ASP A 268 6.04 -12.40 -3.93
CA ASP A 268 4.85 -13.13 -4.36
C ASP A 268 3.69 -12.96 -3.38
N LYS A 269 3.95 -12.92 -2.07
CA LYS A 269 2.96 -12.64 -1.03
C LYS A 269 2.29 -11.27 -1.25
N TYR A 270 3.09 -10.21 -1.41
CA TYR A 270 2.55 -8.85 -1.55
C TYR A 270 1.94 -8.59 -2.93
N VAL A 271 2.47 -9.19 -4.00
CA VAL A 271 1.84 -9.16 -5.34
C VAL A 271 0.45 -9.81 -5.28
N ALA A 272 0.34 -10.98 -4.65
CA ALA A 272 -0.93 -11.69 -4.50
C ALA A 272 -1.94 -10.88 -3.67
N GLN A 273 -1.49 -10.30 -2.55
CA GLN A 273 -2.34 -9.47 -1.70
C GLN A 273 -2.89 -8.25 -2.47
N TYR A 274 -2.02 -7.56 -3.23
CA TYR A 274 -2.47 -6.40 -4.00
C TYR A 274 -3.37 -6.80 -5.17
N ALA A 275 -3.02 -7.87 -5.89
CA ALA A 275 -3.84 -8.40 -6.98
C ALA A 275 -5.24 -8.82 -6.51
N ALA A 276 -5.36 -9.44 -5.32
CA ALA A 276 -6.65 -9.77 -4.74
C ALA A 276 -7.50 -8.53 -4.44
N ILE A 277 -6.90 -7.47 -3.87
CA ILE A 277 -7.58 -6.19 -3.62
C ILE A 277 -8.09 -5.58 -4.94
N LEU A 278 -7.27 -5.61 -5.99
CA LEU A 278 -7.63 -5.07 -7.30
C LEU A 278 -8.70 -5.89 -8.01
N ILE A 279 -8.68 -7.22 -7.88
CA ILE A 279 -9.75 -8.10 -8.38
C ILE A 279 -11.08 -7.74 -7.71
N HIS A 280 -11.10 -7.55 -6.38
CA HIS A 280 -12.31 -7.11 -5.69
C HIS A 280 -12.80 -5.71 -6.11
N ARG A 281 -11.93 -4.89 -6.68
CA ARG A 281 -12.25 -3.58 -7.26
C ARG A 281 -12.53 -3.64 -8.77
N GLU A 282 -12.52 -4.84 -9.36
CA GLU A 282 -12.69 -5.09 -10.80
C GLU A 282 -11.64 -4.38 -11.69
N ASP A 283 -10.48 -4.02 -11.13
CA ASP A 283 -9.38 -3.38 -11.88
C ASP A 283 -8.40 -4.42 -12.43
N TYR A 284 -8.88 -5.23 -13.38
CA TYR A 284 -8.10 -6.30 -14.00
C TYR A 284 -6.90 -5.79 -14.81
N VAL A 285 -7.01 -4.58 -15.37
CA VAL A 285 -5.93 -3.96 -16.16
C VAL A 285 -4.72 -3.70 -15.28
N ARG A 286 -4.94 -3.17 -14.07
CA ARG A 286 -3.87 -2.91 -13.11
C ARG A 286 -3.25 -4.21 -12.57
N VAL A 287 -4.06 -5.24 -12.33
CA VAL A 287 -3.56 -6.58 -11.94
C VAL A 287 -2.58 -7.11 -12.99
N LEU A 288 -2.95 -7.07 -14.27
CA LEU A 288 -2.08 -7.50 -15.35
C LEU A 288 -0.77 -6.70 -15.39
N THR A 289 -0.84 -5.38 -15.19
CA THR A 289 0.37 -4.53 -15.17
C THR A 289 1.33 -4.91 -14.04
N ILE A 290 0.80 -5.28 -12.87
CA ILE A 290 1.61 -5.73 -11.74
C ILE A 290 2.23 -7.09 -12.05
N LEU A 291 1.45 -8.05 -12.55
CA LEU A 291 1.94 -9.38 -12.90
C LEU A 291 3.00 -9.33 -14.01
N GLU A 292 2.87 -8.43 -14.98
CA GLU A 292 3.88 -8.21 -16.03
C GLU A 292 5.17 -7.60 -15.48
N ARG A 293 5.08 -6.69 -14.51
CA ARG A 293 6.24 -5.97 -13.94
C ARG A 293 7.02 -6.79 -12.91
N TYR A 294 6.30 -7.55 -12.08
CA TYR A 294 6.88 -8.31 -10.96
C TYR A 294 6.94 -9.82 -11.23
N GLY A 295 6.25 -10.31 -12.27
CA GLY A 295 6.20 -11.71 -12.70
C GLY A 295 5.11 -12.49 -11.95
N ALA A 296 4.50 -13.45 -12.63
CA ALA A 296 3.54 -14.38 -12.05
C ALA A 296 4.27 -15.57 -11.38
N SER A 297 3.81 -15.98 -10.20
CA SER A 297 4.38 -17.11 -9.46
C SER A 297 3.60 -18.40 -9.68
N GLY A 298 4.29 -19.54 -9.55
CA GLY A 298 3.70 -20.88 -9.53
C GLY A 298 3.05 -21.28 -8.20
N ASN A 299 2.87 -20.35 -7.26
CA ASN A 299 2.28 -20.66 -5.96
C ASN A 299 0.77 -20.96 -6.10
N PRO A 300 0.27 -22.13 -5.65
CA PRO A 300 -1.15 -22.47 -5.74
C PRO A 300 -2.10 -21.45 -5.10
N ALA A 301 -1.66 -20.72 -4.07
CA ALA A 301 -2.45 -19.66 -3.45
C ALA A 301 -2.84 -18.53 -4.43
N ASN A 302 -2.12 -18.40 -5.55
CA ASN A 302 -2.31 -17.36 -6.54
C ASN A 302 -3.13 -17.83 -7.76
N PHE A 303 -3.48 -19.12 -7.86
CA PHE A 303 -4.14 -19.65 -9.05
C PHE A 303 -5.54 -19.07 -9.27
N SER A 304 -6.27 -18.75 -8.20
CA SER A 304 -7.56 -18.08 -8.28
C SER A 304 -7.45 -16.74 -9.01
N ILE A 305 -6.37 -15.98 -8.80
CA ILE A 305 -6.12 -14.69 -9.46
C ILE A 305 -6.02 -14.91 -10.98
N TYR A 306 -5.22 -15.90 -11.41
CA TYR A 306 -5.00 -16.16 -12.84
C TYR A 306 -6.26 -16.69 -13.52
N ARG A 307 -7.01 -17.57 -12.82
CA ARG A 307 -8.28 -18.10 -13.31
C ARG A 307 -9.32 -17.00 -13.49
N THR A 308 -9.51 -16.14 -12.48
CA THR A 308 -10.42 -14.99 -12.59
C THR A 308 -10.03 -14.05 -13.74
N LEU A 309 -8.73 -13.76 -13.92
CA LEU A 309 -8.29 -12.94 -15.07
C LEU A 309 -8.63 -13.58 -16.42
N MET A 310 -8.48 -14.90 -16.54
CA MET A 310 -8.86 -15.64 -17.75
C MET A 310 -10.37 -15.62 -17.95
N GLU A 311 -11.16 -15.99 -16.95
CA GLU A 311 -12.63 -16.01 -17.00
C GLU A 311 -13.21 -14.64 -17.38
N GLU A 312 -12.78 -13.57 -16.72
CA GLU A 312 -13.25 -12.20 -16.96
C GLU A 312 -12.85 -11.68 -18.35
N THR A 313 -11.65 -12.03 -18.82
CA THR A 313 -11.21 -11.66 -20.17
C THR A 313 -12.00 -12.42 -21.24
N LEU A 314 -12.31 -13.70 -20.99
CA LEU A 314 -13.01 -14.56 -21.94
C LEU A 314 -14.54 -14.40 -21.91
N ALA A 315 -15.10 -13.86 -20.82
CA ALA A 315 -16.53 -13.56 -20.70
C ALA A 315 -16.97 -12.37 -21.58
N LYS A 316 -16.04 -11.57 -22.10
CA LYS A 316 -16.36 -10.42 -22.94
C LYS A 316 -17.02 -10.84 -24.26
N PRO A 317 -18.03 -10.08 -24.77
CA PRO A 317 -18.73 -10.43 -26.01
C PRO A 317 -17.82 -10.54 -27.23
N ARG A 318 -16.71 -9.78 -27.23
CA ARG A 318 -15.68 -9.87 -28.24
C ARG A 318 -14.32 -9.99 -27.56
N PHE A 319 -13.48 -10.82 -28.14
CA PHE A 319 -12.09 -10.96 -27.77
C PHE A 319 -11.28 -9.73 -28.19
N ASP A 320 -10.67 -9.06 -27.22
CA ASP A 320 -9.65 -8.05 -27.46
C ASP A 320 -8.28 -8.73 -27.46
N TYR A 321 -7.53 -8.59 -28.57
CA TYR A 321 -6.25 -9.26 -28.74
C TYR A 321 -5.26 -8.88 -27.62
N ASN A 322 -5.19 -7.59 -27.25
CA ASN A 322 -4.21 -7.12 -26.29
C ASN A 322 -4.47 -7.74 -24.91
N GLU A 323 -5.70 -7.74 -24.45
CA GLU A 323 -6.06 -8.35 -23.16
C GLU A 323 -5.74 -9.85 -23.12
N ILE A 324 -6.14 -10.59 -24.17
CA ILE A 324 -5.88 -12.03 -24.26
C ILE A 324 -4.38 -12.31 -24.32
N ALA A 325 -3.62 -11.53 -25.09
CA ALA A 325 -2.17 -11.69 -25.18
C ALA A 325 -1.49 -11.45 -23.82
N ARG A 326 -1.96 -10.48 -23.03
CA ARG A 326 -1.44 -10.21 -21.68
C ARG A 326 -1.75 -11.36 -20.72
N VAL A 327 -3.00 -11.84 -20.70
CA VAL A 327 -3.39 -13.01 -19.88
C VAL A 327 -2.62 -14.27 -20.30
N ARG A 328 -2.44 -14.51 -21.61
CA ARG A 328 -1.62 -15.59 -22.17
C ARG A 328 -0.18 -15.50 -21.69
N ASN A 329 0.41 -14.31 -21.66
CA ASN A 329 1.79 -14.12 -21.19
C ASN A 329 1.92 -14.39 -19.69
N VAL A 330 0.95 -13.99 -18.88
CA VAL A 330 0.89 -14.32 -17.44
C VAL A 330 0.81 -15.83 -17.24
N HIS A 331 -0.07 -16.51 -17.97
CA HIS A 331 -0.17 -17.98 -17.90
C HIS A 331 1.11 -18.67 -18.37
N LEU A 332 1.85 -18.08 -19.33
CA LEU A 332 3.14 -18.63 -19.77
C LEU A 332 4.16 -18.58 -18.64
N ASP A 333 4.23 -17.47 -17.92
CA ASP A 333 5.15 -17.32 -16.79
C ASP A 333 4.85 -18.35 -15.69
N VAL A 334 3.57 -18.55 -15.36
CA VAL A 334 3.12 -19.58 -14.39
C VAL A 334 3.45 -20.99 -14.90
N PHE A 335 3.12 -21.30 -16.16
CA PHE A 335 3.42 -22.59 -16.79
C PHE A 335 4.93 -22.90 -16.73
N LEU A 336 5.79 -21.93 -17.06
CA LEU A 336 7.24 -22.11 -17.00
C LEU A 336 7.74 -22.34 -15.57
N ALA A 337 7.17 -21.66 -14.58
CA ALA A 337 7.48 -21.88 -13.17
C ALA A 337 7.09 -23.30 -12.72
N LEU A 338 5.85 -23.72 -13.00
CA LEU A 338 5.35 -25.05 -12.65
C LEU A 338 6.12 -26.17 -13.34
N LYS A 339 6.48 -25.98 -14.63
CA LYS A 339 7.29 -26.93 -15.39
C LYS A 339 8.68 -27.11 -14.79
N LYS A 340 9.29 -26.03 -14.29
CA LYS A 340 10.59 -26.07 -13.62
C LYS A 340 10.52 -26.79 -12.28
N GLU A 341 9.41 -26.63 -11.56
CA GLU A 341 9.19 -27.22 -10.23
C GLU A 341 8.68 -28.67 -10.29
N GLY A 342 8.20 -29.13 -11.45
CA GLY A 342 7.61 -30.46 -11.60
C GLY A 342 6.27 -30.58 -10.85
N SER A 343 5.49 -29.50 -10.83
CA SER A 343 4.22 -29.42 -10.09
C SER A 343 3.13 -30.31 -10.70
N GLU A 344 2.28 -30.88 -9.85
CA GLU A 344 1.08 -31.64 -10.26
C GLU A 344 0.04 -30.76 -10.98
N HIS A 345 0.05 -29.45 -10.74
CA HIS A 345 -0.87 -28.50 -11.37
C HIS A 345 -0.46 -28.07 -12.78
N LEU A 346 0.63 -28.64 -13.32
CA LEU A 346 1.14 -28.27 -14.65
C LEU A 346 0.12 -28.53 -15.76
N GLU A 347 -0.68 -29.59 -15.66
CA GLU A 347 -1.64 -29.97 -16.70
C GLU A 347 -2.77 -28.94 -16.86
N GLU A 348 -3.33 -28.45 -15.76
CA GLU A 348 -4.37 -27.39 -15.75
C GLU A 348 -3.88 -26.15 -16.50
N PHE A 349 -2.69 -25.64 -16.14
CA PHE A 349 -2.11 -24.48 -16.79
C PHE A 349 -1.65 -24.77 -18.22
N THR A 350 -1.36 -26.03 -18.57
CA THR A 350 -1.07 -26.42 -19.95
C THR A 350 -2.31 -26.27 -20.82
N LYS A 351 -3.48 -26.75 -20.36
CA LYS A 351 -4.76 -26.59 -21.07
C LYS A 351 -5.12 -25.12 -21.25
N ALA A 352 -5.11 -24.34 -20.16
CA ALA A 352 -5.38 -22.90 -20.19
C ALA A 352 -4.44 -22.16 -21.15
N MET A 353 -3.14 -22.50 -21.13
CA MET A 353 -2.15 -21.91 -22.04
C MET A 353 -2.43 -22.19 -23.50
N TRP A 354 -2.75 -23.43 -23.86
CA TRP A 354 -3.08 -23.79 -25.24
C TRP A 354 -4.36 -23.11 -25.71
N ALA A 355 -5.39 -23.05 -24.86
CA ALA A 355 -6.63 -22.35 -25.15
C ALA A 355 -6.38 -20.86 -25.44
N LEU A 356 -5.73 -20.15 -24.51
CA LEU A 356 -5.38 -18.73 -24.67
C LEU A 356 -4.49 -18.48 -25.90
N HIS A 357 -3.55 -19.38 -26.17
CA HIS A 357 -2.69 -19.32 -27.34
C HIS A 357 -3.50 -19.40 -28.65
N LEU A 358 -4.35 -20.42 -28.79
CA LEU A 358 -5.16 -20.61 -30.00
C LEU A 358 -6.16 -19.46 -30.19
N ILE A 359 -6.80 -18.99 -29.12
CA ILE A 359 -7.69 -17.81 -29.17
C ILE A 359 -6.91 -16.58 -29.61
N SER A 360 -5.71 -16.34 -29.05
CA SER A 360 -4.90 -15.18 -29.42
C SER A 360 -4.46 -15.22 -30.89
N MET A 361 -4.06 -16.39 -31.40
CA MET A 361 -3.71 -16.60 -32.80
C MET A 361 -4.90 -16.32 -33.71
N ARG A 362 -6.06 -16.90 -33.39
CA ARG A 362 -7.28 -16.72 -34.18
C ARG A 362 -7.71 -15.26 -34.20
N THR A 363 -7.71 -14.60 -33.04
CA THR A 363 -8.09 -13.18 -32.91
C THR A 363 -7.15 -12.29 -33.74
N ALA A 364 -5.85 -12.55 -33.76
CA ALA A 364 -4.91 -11.80 -34.61
C ALA A 364 -5.12 -12.07 -36.12
N LEU A 365 -5.52 -13.29 -36.49
CA LEU A 365 -5.80 -13.67 -37.87
C LEU A 365 -7.14 -13.09 -38.37
N GLU A 366 -8.14 -12.97 -37.50
CA GLU A 366 -9.47 -12.41 -37.82
C GLU A 366 -9.45 -10.91 -38.13
N GLU A 367 -8.37 -10.20 -37.80
CA GLU A 367 -8.15 -8.81 -38.24
C GLU A 367 -7.78 -8.69 -39.73
N ILE A 368 -7.32 -9.79 -40.31
CA ILE A 368 -6.96 -9.87 -41.73
C ILE A 368 -8.24 -10.13 -42.54
N ASP A 369 -8.23 -9.72 -43.81
CA ASP A 369 -9.35 -9.96 -44.71
C ASP A 369 -9.72 -11.45 -44.74
N LYS A 370 -11.00 -11.72 -44.42
CA LYS A 370 -11.60 -13.06 -44.47
C LYS A 370 -11.57 -13.67 -45.86
N SER A 371 -11.32 -12.90 -46.93
CA SER A 371 -11.18 -13.42 -48.29
C SER A 371 -9.89 -14.23 -48.50
N VAL A 372 -8.91 -14.13 -47.59
CA VAL A 372 -7.63 -14.86 -47.69
C VAL A 372 -7.83 -16.33 -47.31
N PRO A 373 -7.66 -17.30 -48.25
CA PRO A 373 -7.96 -18.71 -48.00
C PRO A 373 -7.12 -19.33 -46.89
N GLU A 374 -5.86 -18.92 -46.75
CA GLU A 374 -4.97 -19.37 -45.69
C GLU A 374 -5.50 -18.96 -44.31
N VAL A 375 -6.03 -17.75 -44.17
CA VAL A 375 -6.59 -17.22 -42.92
C VAL A 375 -7.84 -18.02 -42.55
N GLN A 376 -8.78 -18.20 -43.49
CA GLN A 376 -10.00 -18.99 -43.25
C GLN A 376 -9.66 -20.41 -42.76
N LYS A 377 -8.72 -21.07 -43.43
CA LYS A 377 -8.33 -22.45 -43.09
C LYS A 377 -7.62 -22.55 -41.73
N LEU A 378 -6.79 -21.57 -41.39
CA LEU A 378 -6.13 -21.51 -40.08
C LEU A 378 -7.14 -21.27 -38.96
N CYS A 379 -8.04 -20.28 -39.12
CA CYS A 379 -9.07 -19.95 -38.12
C CYS A 379 -10.07 -21.10 -37.92
N LEU A 380 -10.46 -21.80 -38.99
CA LEU A 380 -11.31 -23.00 -38.89
C LEU A 380 -10.66 -24.05 -37.98
N ARG A 381 -9.41 -24.43 -38.26
CA ARG A 381 -8.71 -25.44 -37.48
C ARG A 381 -8.43 -25.02 -36.04
N GLN A 382 -8.14 -23.74 -35.81
CA GLN A 382 -8.01 -23.21 -34.46
C GLN A 382 -9.34 -23.31 -33.70
N SER A 383 -10.47 -22.98 -34.34
CA SER A 383 -11.80 -23.07 -33.73
C SER A 383 -12.20 -24.51 -33.42
N LEU A 384 -11.91 -25.45 -34.32
CA LEU A 384 -12.16 -26.88 -34.07
C LEU A 384 -11.25 -27.44 -32.97
N SER A 385 -9.99 -27.00 -32.88
CA SER A 385 -9.11 -27.37 -31.78
C SER A 385 -9.54 -26.82 -30.42
N LEU A 386 -10.24 -25.69 -30.40
CA LEU A 386 -10.71 -25.06 -29.16
C LEU A 386 -11.80 -25.88 -28.46
N LEU A 387 -12.53 -26.74 -29.19
CA LEU A 387 -13.51 -27.66 -28.62
C LEU A 387 -12.90 -28.59 -27.57
N ARG A 388 -11.59 -28.88 -27.64
CA ARG A 388 -10.90 -29.74 -26.66
C ARG A 388 -10.68 -29.09 -25.29
N TYR A 389 -10.92 -27.78 -25.19
CA TYR A 389 -10.68 -26.99 -23.98
C TYR A 389 -11.99 -26.46 -23.38
N THR A 390 -13.14 -27.04 -23.72
CA THR A 390 -14.47 -26.67 -23.18
C THR A 390 -14.63 -27.01 -21.69
N ASP A 391 -13.68 -27.74 -21.10
CA ASP A 391 -13.57 -27.94 -19.65
C ASP A 391 -13.03 -26.69 -18.92
N VAL A 392 -12.31 -25.80 -19.64
CA VAL A 392 -11.76 -24.54 -19.11
C VAL A 392 -12.30 -23.29 -19.82
N LEU A 393 -13.03 -23.46 -20.92
CA LEU A 393 -13.65 -22.40 -21.72
C LEU A 393 -15.17 -22.47 -21.62
N THR A 394 -15.86 -21.38 -21.97
CA THR A 394 -17.33 -21.34 -22.01
C THR A 394 -17.84 -22.22 -23.16
N PRO A 395 -18.52 -23.36 -22.89
CA PRO A 395 -18.77 -24.38 -23.90
C PRO A 395 -19.68 -23.90 -25.03
N ASP A 396 -20.82 -23.27 -24.71
CA ASP A 396 -21.79 -22.75 -25.69
C ASP A 396 -21.13 -21.80 -26.70
N ARG A 397 -20.29 -20.89 -26.23
CA ARG A 397 -19.51 -19.98 -27.09
C ARG A 397 -18.58 -20.75 -28.03
N ILE A 398 -17.81 -21.70 -27.52
CA ILE A 398 -16.80 -22.41 -28.32
C ILE A 398 -17.48 -23.30 -29.38
N PHE A 399 -18.58 -23.96 -29.04
CA PHE A 399 -19.38 -24.72 -30.01
C PHE A 399 -20.00 -23.81 -31.07
N TYR A 400 -20.56 -22.66 -30.67
CA TYR A 400 -21.08 -21.67 -31.62
C TYR A 400 -19.99 -21.15 -32.58
N GLU A 401 -18.82 -20.76 -32.06
CA GLU A 401 -17.73 -20.21 -32.86
C GLU A 401 -17.16 -21.25 -33.82
N ALA A 402 -16.98 -22.49 -33.36
CA ALA A 402 -16.52 -23.61 -34.19
C ALA A 402 -17.54 -23.98 -35.28
N GLY A 403 -18.82 -24.06 -34.93
CA GLY A 403 -19.89 -24.33 -35.88
C GLY A 403 -20.07 -23.22 -36.91
N SER A 404 -19.97 -21.95 -36.48
CA SER A 404 -20.00 -20.80 -37.40
C SER A 404 -18.80 -20.81 -38.35
N ALA A 405 -17.60 -21.14 -37.88
CA ALA A 405 -16.44 -21.26 -38.73
C ALA A 405 -16.59 -22.38 -39.78
N CYS A 406 -17.21 -23.51 -39.42
CA CYS A 406 -17.56 -24.58 -40.36
C CYS A 406 -18.58 -24.14 -41.41
N LYS A 407 -19.66 -23.45 -40.98
CA LYS A 407 -20.70 -22.89 -41.86
C LYS A 407 -20.11 -21.92 -42.88
N ASP A 408 -19.19 -21.05 -42.45
CA ASP A 408 -18.58 -20.01 -43.30
C ASP A 408 -17.51 -20.56 -44.26
N TYR A 409 -16.84 -21.67 -43.93
CA TYR A 409 -15.73 -22.20 -44.73
C TYR A 409 -16.20 -22.85 -46.05
N GLY A 410 -17.33 -23.55 -46.03
CA GLY A 410 -17.97 -24.09 -47.23
C GLY A 410 -18.55 -25.50 -47.07
N LYS A 411 -19.07 -26.05 -48.18
CA LYS A 411 -19.86 -27.31 -48.20
C LYS A 411 -19.19 -28.53 -47.58
N GLU A 412 -17.85 -28.60 -47.61
CA GLU A 412 -17.09 -29.71 -47.02
C GLU A 412 -17.30 -29.81 -45.50
N TYR A 413 -17.48 -28.67 -44.83
CA TYR A 413 -17.65 -28.59 -43.38
C TYR A 413 -19.09 -28.22 -42.97
N GLU A 414 -20.01 -28.08 -43.91
CA GLU A 414 -21.39 -27.67 -43.64
C GLU A 414 -22.13 -28.67 -42.73
N SER A 415 -21.93 -29.98 -42.94
CA SER A 415 -22.48 -31.02 -42.06
C SER A 415 -21.87 -30.99 -40.64
N LEU A 416 -20.57 -30.72 -40.51
CA LEU A 416 -19.94 -30.54 -39.20
C LEU A 416 -20.44 -29.27 -38.52
N GLY A 417 -20.61 -28.19 -39.28
CA GLY A 417 -21.18 -26.94 -38.78
C GLY A 417 -22.60 -27.14 -38.26
N PHE A 418 -23.41 -27.92 -38.97
CA PHE A 418 -24.73 -28.34 -38.50
C PHE A 418 -24.66 -29.09 -37.17
N LEU A 419 -23.80 -30.12 -37.07
CA LEU A 419 -23.64 -30.89 -35.84
C LEU A 419 -23.23 -30.01 -34.64
N LEU A 420 -22.23 -29.15 -34.83
CA LEU A 420 -21.72 -28.27 -33.76
C LEU A 420 -22.72 -27.19 -33.34
N LEU A 421 -23.44 -26.59 -34.30
CA LEU A 421 -24.46 -25.59 -34.01
C LEU A 421 -25.71 -26.20 -33.38
N ASN A 422 -26.07 -27.44 -33.73
CA ASN A 422 -27.13 -28.17 -33.07
C ASN A 422 -26.78 -28.44 -31.59
N HIS A 423 -25.56 -28.93 -31.33
CA HIS A 423 -25.09 -29.13 -29.96
C HIS A 423 -24.96 -27.82 -29.17
N TYR A 424 -24.63 -26.70 -29.82
CA TYR A 424 -24.71 -25.37 -29.19
C TYR A 424 -26.13 -25.04 -28.72
N LEU A 425 -27.17 -25.36 -29.49
CA LEU A 425 -28.56 -25.14 -29.06
C LEU A 425 -28.91 -26.03 -27.87
N ASP A 426 -28.49 -27.29 -27.88
CA ASP A 426 -28.67 -28.19 -26.73
C ASP A 426 -28.00 -27.65 -25.46
N LEU A 427 -26.80 -27.06 -25.60
CA LEU A 427 -26.10 -26.38 -24.50
C LEU A 427 -26.87 -25.17 -24.00
N VAL A 428 -27.44 -24.35 -24.90
CA VAL A 428 -28.27 -23.20 -24.52
C VAL A 428 -29.51 -23.65 -23.75
N ASP A 429 -30.23 -24.65 -24.26
CA ASP A 429 -31.42 -25.21 -23.59
C ASP A 429 -31.05 -25.76 -22.20
N ALA A 430 -29.91 -26.46 -22.09
CA ALA A 430 -29.40 -26.96 -20.82
C ALA A 430 -29.00 -25.85 -19.83
N ILE A 431 -28.49 -24.71 -20.31
CA ILE A 431 -28.19 -23.52 -19.50
C ILE A 431 -29.48 -22.88 -18.98
N GLU A 432 -30.51 -22.77 -19.82
CA GLU A 432 -31.82 -22.21 -19.42
C GLU A 432 -32.53 -23.09 -18.38
N GLU A 433 -32.46 -24.41 -18.54
CA GLU A 433 -33.05 -25.38 -17.61
C GLU A 433 -32.18 -25.66 -16.38
N GLY A 434 -30.90 -25.25 -16.40
CA GLY A 434 -29.93 -25.47 -15.33
C GLY A 434 -29.56 -26.94 -15.13
N SER A 435 -29.67 -27.77 -16.17
CA SER A 435 -29.43 -29.22 -16.11
C SER A 435 -28.55 -29.71 -17.26
N GLY A 436 -27.32 -30.09 -16.95
CA GLY A 436 -26.37 -30.64 -17.93
C GLY A 436 -26.72 -32.04 -18.44
N GLU A 437 -27.65 -32.75 -17.80
CA GLU A 437 -28.12 -34.08 -18.26
C GLU A 437 -28.90 -34.01 -19.58
N LEU A 438 -29.29 -32.81 -20.01
CA LEU A 438 -30.05 -32.56 -21.24
C LEU A 438 -29.16 -32.58 -22.49
N VAL A 439 -27.84 -32.48 -22.33
CA VAL A 439 -26.90 -32.36 -23.45
C VAL A 439 -26.45 -33.74 -23.92
N ASP A 440 -26.76 -34.10 -25.16
CA ASP A 440 -26.30 -35.35 -25.76
C ASP A 440 -24.89 -35.21 -26.35
N TYR A 441 -23.93 -35.93 -25.76
CA TYR A 441 -22.55 -36.01 -26.23
C TYR A 441 -22.25 -37.25 -27.08
N SER A 442 -23.24 -38.11 -27.36
CA SER A 442 -23.06 -39.32 -28.18
C SER A 442 -22.41 -39.07 -29.56
N PRO A 443 -22.65 -37.94 -30.26
CA PRO A 443 -21.98 -37.68 -31.54
C PRO A 443 -20.47 -37.46 -31.41
N PHE A 444 -19.97 -37.21 -30.19
CA PHE A 444 -18.58 -36.85 -29.90
C PHE A 444 -17.76 -37.98 -29.27
N GLU A 445 -18.29 -39.19 -29.14
CA GLU A 445 -17.61 -40.35 -28.51
C GLU A 445 -16.24 -40.69 -29.12
N ASN A 446 -16.05 -40.46 -30.43
CA ASN A 446 -14.79 -40.69 -31.14
C ASN A 446 -13.90 -39.43 -31.20
N SER A 447 -13.93 -38.61 -30.16
CA SER A 447 -13.14 -37.38 -30.03
C SER A 447 -12.51 -37.24 -28.63
N ASP A 448 -11.63 -36.26 -28.48
CA ASP A 448 -11.10 -35.83 -27.18
C ASP A 448 -11.77 -34.54 -26.67
N ILE A 449 -13.01 -34.27 -27.13
CA ILE A 449 -13.84 -33.18 -26.65
C ILE A 449 -14.38 -33.55 -25.26
N PRO A 450 -14.19 -32.72 -24.22
CA PRO A 450 -14.73 -32.96 -22.90
C PRO A 450 -16.27 -33.10 -22.90
N THR A 451 -16.77 -34.13 -22.23
CA THR A 451 -18.21 -34.38 -22.03
C THR A 451 -18.71 -33.89 -20.67
N GLU A 452 -17.82 -33.84 -19.66
CA GLU A 452 -18.09 -33.29 -18.34
C GLU A 452 -17.67 -31.82 -18.32
N VAL A 453 -18.57 -30.91 -18.69
CA VAL A 453 -18.33 -29.46 -18.72
C VAL A 453 -19.17 -28.73 -17.68
N SER A 454 -18.63 -27.64 -17.14
CA SER A 454 -19.39 -26.77 -16.23
C SER A 454 -20.27 -25.82 -17.05
N LEU A 455 -21.60 -25.88 -16.84
CA LEU A 455 -22.52 -24.96 -17.51
C LEU A 455 -22.39 -23.54 -16.94
N PRO A 456 -22.34 -22.50 -17.81
CA PRO A 456 -22.39 -21.11 -17.37
C PRO A 456 -23.76 -20.76 -16.79
N THR A 457 -23.83 -19.66 -16.03
CA THR A 457 -25.07 -19.18 -15.40
C THR A 457 -26.01 -18.45 -16.37
N ARG A 458 -25.51 -18.08 -17.54
CA ARG A 458 -26.25 -17.42 -18.63
C ARG A 458 -25.69 -17.86 -19.96
N GLN A 459 -26.53 -17.92 -20.98
CA GLN A 459 -26.07 -18.13 -22.35
C GLN A 459 -25.18 -16.97 -22.81
N TRP A 460 -24.21 -17.28 -23.67
CA TRP A 460 -23.27 -16.29 -24.20
C TRP A 460 -23.88 -15.41 -25.29
N LEU A 461 -24.65 -16.00 -26.21
CA LEU A 461 -25.25 -15.31 -27.36
C LEU A 461 -26.75 -15.11 -27.17
N GLU A 462 -27.20 -13.86 -27.19
CA GLU A 462 -28.62 -13.51 -27.08
C GLU A 462 -29.11 -12.73 -28.32
N GLY A 463 -30.44 -12.72 -28.51
CA GLY A 463 -31.11 -11.87 -29.49
C GLY A 463 -31.00 -12.37 -30.94
N ALA A 464 -30.88 -11.44 -31.89
CA ALA A 464 -31.07 -11.74 -33.31
C ALA A 464 -30.12 -12.81 -33.88
N LYS A 465 -28.88 -12.89 -33.38
CA LYS A 465 -27.91 -13.89 -33.86
C LYS A 465 -28.23 -15.30 -33.35
N HIS A 466 -28.73 -15.42 -32.12
CA HIS A 466 -29.18 -16.70 -31.60
C HIS A 466 -30.35 -17.22 -32.46
N GLU A 467 -31.34 -16.36 -32.73
CA GLU A 467 -32.48 -16.70 -33.60
C GLU A 467 -32.04 -17.08 -35.02
N GLU A 468 -31.06 -16.39 -35.60
CA GLU A 468 -30.50 -16.73 -36.92
C GLU A 468 -29.91 -18.15 -36.95
N ILE A 469 -29.16 -18.54 -35.92
CA ILE A 469 -28.62 -19.90 -35.82
C ILE A 469 -29.74 -20.92 -35.64
N LYS A 470 -30.72 -20.62 -34.78
CA LYS A 470 -31.88 -21.49 -34.57
C LYS A 470 -32.65 -21.73 -35.85
N GLU A 471 -32.96 -20.69 -36.62
CA GLU A 471 -33.60 -20.79 -37.93
C GLU A 471 -32.76 -21.61 -38.91
N TRP A 472 -31.45 -21.40 -38.93
CA TRP A 472 -30.55 -22.13 -39.82
C TRP A 472 -30.47 -23.62 -39.47
N VAL A 473 -30.33 -23.98 -38.19
CA VAL A 473 -30.32 -25.38 -37.73
C VAL A 473 -31.67 -26.06 -38.00
N LEU A 474 -32.79 -25.35 -37.81
CA LEU A 474 -34.12 -25.88 -38.14
C LEU A 474 -34.25 -26.14 -39.65
N ALA A 475 -33.80 -25.22 -40.50
CA ALA A 475 -33.81 -25.40 -41.95
C ALA A 475 -32.93 -26.57 -42.39
N ALA A 476 -31.72 -26.66 -41.84
CA ALA A 476 -30.77 -27.74 -42.12
C ALA A 476 -31.26 -29.11 -41.60
N SER A 477 -32.05 -29.15 -40.52
CA SER A 477 -32.65 -30.37 -39.98
C SER A 477 -33.76 -30.94 -40.86
N VAL A 478 -34.42 -30.10 -41.66
CA VAL A 478 -35.44 -30.52 -42.64
C VAL A 478 -34.79 -31.06 -43.92
N ASP A 479 -33.59 -30.61 -44.24
CA ASP A 479 -32.82 -31.09 -45.38
C ASP A 479 -32.02 -32.35 -44.98
N ASP A 480 -32.48 -33.53 -45.40
CA ASP A 480 -31.91 -34.86 -45.09
C ASP A 480 -30.51 -35.10 -45.70
N GLN A 481 -29.83 -34.01 -46.12
CA GLN A 481 -28.51 -34.00 -46.74
C GLN A 481 -27.36 -33.86 -45.73
N HIS A 482 -27.63 -33.50 -44.47
CA HIS A 482 -26.59 -33.32 -43.45
C HIS A 482 -26.28 -34.64 -42.74
N ASN A 483 -25.05 -35.15 -42.93
CA ASN A 483 -24.56 -36.28 -42.14
C ASN A 483 -24.27 -35.81 -40.71
N LYS A 484 -24.91 -36.43 -39.73
CA LYS A 484 -24.72 -36.15 -38.29
C LYS A 484 -23.45 -36.81 -37.73
N GLU A 485 -22.36 -36.77 -38.50
CA GLU A 485 -21.11 -37.43 -38.16
C GLU A 485 -19.96 -36.41 -38.12
N LEU A 486 -18.99 -36.69 -37.25
CA LEU A 486 -17.73 -35.96 -37.20
C LEU A 486 -16.90 -36.18 -38.48
N VAL A 487 -16.02 -35.22 -38.77
CA VAL A 487 -15.02 -35.38 -39.83
C VAL A 487 -13.85 -36.20 -39.27
N TYR A 488 -13.64 -37.39 -39.84
CA TYR A 488 -12.62 -38.33 -39.36
C TYR A 488 -11.30 -38.20 -40.14
N ASP A 489 -10.18 -38.31 -39.43
CA ASP A 489 -8.87 -38.45 -40.06
C ASP A 489 -8.53 -39.91 -40.41
N ARG A 490 -7.29 -40.15 -40.88
CA ARG A 490 -6.80 -41.48 -41.24
C ARG A 490 -6.72 -42.47 -40.06
N ARG A 491 -6.76 -41.97 -38.81
CA ARG A 491 -6.78 -42.78 -37.58
C ARG A 491 -8.21 -43.17 -37.19
N GLY A 492 -9.22 -42.62 -37.85
CA GLY A 492 -10.63 -42.89 -37.57
C GLY A 492 -11.15 -42.20 -36.31
N VAL A 493 -10.49 -41.15 -35.85
CA VAL A 493 -10.98 -40.24 -34.81
C VAL A 493 -11.29 -38.88 -35.42
N PHE A 494 -12.02 -38.04 -34.70
CA PHE A 494 -12.26 -36.66 -35.13
C PHE A 494 -10.94 -35.98 -35.53
N GLU A 495 -10.92 -35.27 -36.65
CA GLU A 495 -9.68 -34.78 -37.26
C GLU A 495 -8.89 -33.80 -36.40
N ALA A 496 -9.56 -33.12 -35.45
CA ALA A 496 -8.90 -32.25 -34.50
C ALA A 496 -8.43 -32.99 -33.23
N SER A 497 -8.77 -34.26 -33.03
CA SER A 497 -8.37 -35.00 -31.82
C SER A 497 -6.88 -35.27 -31.79
N LEU A 498 -6.25 -35.07 -30.63
CA LEU A 498 -4.86 -35.43 -30.39
C LEU A 498 -4.70 -36.91 -30.11
N THR A 499 -5.61 -37.47 -29.30
CA THR A 499 -5.59 -38.88 -28.91
C THR A 499 -6.33 -39.75 -29.92
N ASP A 500 -5.73 -40.88 -30.29
CA ASP A 500 -6.34 -41.86 -31.18
C ASP A 500 -7.14 -42.94 -30.41
N ARG A 501 -7.80 -43.86 -31.13
CA ARG A 501 -8.57 -44.96 -30.52
C ARG A 501 -7.72 -45.95 -29.71
N ARG A 502 -6.39 -45.91 -29.84
CA ARG A 502 -5.44 -46.78 -29.13
C ARG A 502 -4.89 -46.09 -27.88
N GLY A 503 -5.22 -44.82 -27.65
CA GLY A 503 -4.69 -44.00 -26.56
C GLY A 503 -3.35 -43.35 -26.87
N GLU A 504 -2.84 -43.44 -28.11
CA GLU A 504 -1.64 -42.73 -28.51
C GLU A 504 -1.97 -41.25 -28.74
N THR A 505 -1.23 -40.36 -28.07
CA THR A 505 -1.48 -38.92 -28.13
C THR A 505 -0.45 -38.25 -29.03
N ALA A 506 -0.93 -37.68 -30.15
CA ALA A 506 -0.11 -36.88 -31.04
C ALA A 506 0.18 -35.51 -30.41
N ALA A 507 1.33 -34.93 -30.74
CA ALA A 507 1.65 -33.58 -30.30
C ALA A 507 0.78 -32.54 -31.03
N PRO A 508 0.24 -31.53 -30.32
CA PRO A 508 -0.53 -30.47 -30.94
C PRO A 508 0.35 -29.56 -31.79
N CYS A 509 -0.12 -29.26 -33.00
CA CYS A 509 0.50 -28.30 -33.91
C CYS A 509 0.48 -26.92 -33.28
N LEU A 510 1.66 -26.30 -33.13
CA LEU A 510 1.83 -24.98 -32.54
C LEU A 510 0.99 -23.87 -33.18
N VAL A 511 0.61 -24.03 -34.46
CA VAL A 511 -0.13 -23.02 -35.23
C VAL A 511 -1.64 -23.25 -35.20
N THR A 512 -2.09 -24.50 -35.21
CA THR A 512 -3.51 -24.85 -35.40
C THR A 512 -4.13 -25.62 -34.26
N GLY A 513 -3.32 -26.18 -33.36
CA GLY A 513 -3.72 -27.12 -32.34
C GLY A 513 -4.01 -28.54 -32.85
N TYR A 514 -4.02 -28.79 -34.16
CA TYR A 514 -4.32 -30.12 -34.73
C TYR A 514 -3.22 -31.15 -34.43
N PRO A 515 -3.52 -32.46 -34.43
CA PRO A 515 -2.51 -33.51 -34.31
C PRO A 515 -1.45 -33.43 -35.42
N VAL A 516 -0.17 -33.45 -35.05
CA VAL A 516 0.93 -33.56 -36.03
C VAL A 516 1.23 -35.03 -36.30
N ILE A 517 0.93 -35.50 -37.52
CA ILE A 517 1.00 -36.92 -37.89
C ILE A 517 2.13 -37.22 -38.90
N GLU A 518 2.21 -36.47 -40.01
CA GLU A 518 3.09 -36.82 -41.14
C GLU A 518 4.26 -35.85 -41.30
N SER A 519 4.00 -34.58 -41.62
CA SER A 519 5.05 -33.59 -41.94
C SER A 519 5.47 -32.78 -40.71
N THR A 520 6.09 -33.44 -39.73
CA THR A 520 6.53 -32.79 -38.49
C THR A 520 7.68 -31.82 -38.70
N VAL A 521 7.50 -30.57 -38.26
CA VAL A 521 8.57 -29.57 -38.14
C VAL A 521 8.81 -29.28 -36.66
N HIS A 522 10.05 -29.47 -36.21
CA HIS A 522 10.44 -29.14 -34.84
C HIS A 522 10.81 -27.66 -34.71
N ILE A 523 10.23 -26.99 -33.72
CA ILE A 523 10.46 -25.59 -33.37
C ILE A 523 10.88 -25.58 -31.91
N GLY A 524 12.20 -25.67 -31.66
CA GLY A 524 12.72 -25.79 -30.30
C GLY A 524 12.11 -26.99 -29.56
N SER A 525 11.37 -26.72 -28.49
CA SER A 525 10.68 -27.74 -27.68
C SER A 525 9.28 -28.14 -28.18
N MET A 526 8.80 -27.53 -29.26
CA MET A 526 7.44 -27.72 -29.78
C MET A 526 7.48 -28.23 -31.22
N VAL A 527 6.30 -28.59 -31.75
CA VAL A 527 6.16 -29.07 -33.13
C VAL A 527 5.04 -28.35 -33.86
N ALA A 528 5.16 -28.27 -35.18
CA ALA A 528 4.10 -27.83 -36.06
C ALA A 528 4.03 -28.75 -37.29
N GLU A 529 2.89 -28.77 -37.95
CA GLU A 529 2.76 -29.38 -39.26
C GLU A 529 3.31 -28.41 -40.33
N LYS A 530 4.13 -28.92 -41.25
CA LYS A 530 4.86 -28.16 -42.28
C LYS A 530 3.97 -27.24 -43.12
N ASP A 531 2.89 -27.75 -43.69
CA ASP A 531 1.97 -27.00 -44.56
C ASP A 531 1.28 -25.87 -43.80
N PHE A 532 0.87 -26.09 -42.55
CA PHE A 532 0.20 -25.06 -41.75
C PHE A 532 1.16 -24.02 -41.21
N LEU A 533 2.37 -24.43 -40.82
CA LEU A 533 3.45 -23.52 -40.48
C LEU A 533 3.79 -22.60 -41.66
N ASN A 534 3.95 -23.16 -42.86
CA ASN A 534 4.26 -22.38 -44.04
C ASN A 534 3.14 -21.42 -44.42
N LYS A 535 1.86 -21.83 -44.35
CA LYS A 535 0.71 -20.93 -44.56
C LYS A 535 0.72 -19.76 -43.57
N PHE A 536 0.92 -20.04 -42.28
CA PHE A 536 0.96 -18.99 -41.26
C PHE A 536 2.11 -18.01 -41.46
N LEU A 537 3.29 -18.50 -41.84
CA LEU A 537 4.44 -17.66 -42.15
C LEU A 537 4.23 -16.79 -43.40
N VAL A 538 3.52 -17.29 -44.41
CA VAL A 538 3.12 -16.49 -45.58
C VAL A 538 2.17 -15.37 -45.14
N VAL A 539 1.16 -15.69 -44.31
CA VAL A 539 0.20 -14.69 -43.80
C VAL A 539 0.93 -13.59 -43.02
N ILE A 540 1.84 -13.94 -42.08
CA ILE A 540 2.64 -12.96 -41.33
C ILE A 540 3.44 -12.07 -42.29
N LYS A 541 4.12 -12.66 -43.28
CA LYS A 541 4.95 -11.90 -44.24
C LYS A 541 4.14 -10.95 -45.10
N SER A 542 2.93 -11.35 -45.49
CA SER A 542 2.07 -10.56 -46.37
C SER A 542 1.28 -9.47 -45.65
N HIS A 543 0.94 -9.64 -44.36
CA HIS A 543 -0.01 -8.74 -43.67
C HIS A 543 0.54 -8.02 -42.42
N GLN A 544 1.78 -8.32 -41.98
CA GLN A 544 2.58 -7.60 -40.96
C GLN A 544 1.83 -6.76 -39.91
N SER A 545 0.75 -7.28 -39.32
CA SER A 545 0.02 -6.58 -38.26
C SER A 545 0.79 -6.65 -36.94
N GLU A 546 0.62 -5.65 -36.08
CA GLU A 546 1.26 -5.63 -34.76
C GLU A 546 0.91 -6.88 -33.94
N ASN A 547 -0.34 -7.34 -34.04
CA ASN A 547 -0.84 -8.52 -33.35
C ASN A 547 -0.22 -9.82 -33.88
N LEU A 548 -0.07 -9.98 -35.20
CA LEU A 548 0.61 -11.13 -35.78
C LEU A 548 2.10 -11.19 -35.41
N LEU A 549 2.77 -10.04 -35.38
CA LEU A 549 4.16 -9.95 -34.94
C LEU A 549 4.30 -10.29 -33.45
N ASN A 550 3.34 -9.85 -32.62
CA ASN A 550 3.28 -10.23 -31.21
C ASN A 550 3.09 -11.74 -31.03
N VAL A 551 2.17 -12.37 -31.79
CA VAL A 551 2.01 -13.83 -31.83
C VAL A 551 3.32 -14.50 -32.23
N GLN A 552 3.98 -14.05 -33.30
CA GLN A 552 5.24 -14.63 -33.77
C GLN A 552 6.32 -14.60 -32.68
N ASN A 553 6.47 -13.46 -31.99
CA ASN A 553 7.42 -13.30 -30.89
C ASN A 553 7.07 -14.18 -29.69
N PHE A 554 5.79 -14.27 -29.34
CA PHE A 554 5.32 -15.15 -28.27
C PHE A 554 5.61 -16.62 -28.58
N VAL A 555 5.28 -17.08 -29.79
CA VAL A 555 5.53 -18.46 -30.22
C VAL A 555 7.02 -18.78 -30.17
N ALA A 556 7.87 -17.87 -30.65
CA ALA A 556 9.31 -18.05 -30.58
C ALA A 556 9.82 -18.16 -29.13
N ARG A 557 9.27 -17.34 -28.22
CA ARG A 557 9.59 -17.38 -26.78
C ARG A 557 9.14 -18.70 -26.14
N TRP A 558 7.90 -19.14 -26.39
CA TRP A 558 7.36 -20.35 -25.80
C TRP A 558 8.06 -21.61 -26.31
N ALA A 559 8.30 -21.67 -27.62
CA ALA A 559 8.97 -22.79 -28.26
C ALA A 559 10.47 -22.84 -27.95
N GLY A 560 11.10 -21.68 -27.68
CA GLY A 560 12.54 -21.54 -27.47
C GLY A 560 13.35 -21.46 -28.77
N SER A 561 12.70 -21.24 -29.91
CA SER A 561 13.32 -21.16 -31.24
C SER A 561 12.49 -20.27 -32.17
N PRO A 562 13.11 -19.46 -33.05
CA PRO A 562 12.36 -18.63 -33.99
C PRO A 562 11.59 -19.49 -35.01
N LEU A 563 10.46 -18.95 -35.49
CA LEU A 563 9.71 -19.54 -36.59
C LEU A 563 10.42 -19.27 -37.92
N ALA A 564 10.71 -20.33 -38.67
CA ALA A 564 11.33 -20.26 -39.98
C ALA A 564 10.54 -21.09 -41.00
N ILE A 565 10.55 -20.66 -42.27
CA ILE A 565 9.95 -21.46 -43.36
C ILE A 565 10.74 -22.76 -43.46
N SER A 566 10.01 -23.88 -43.41
CA SER A 566 10.58 -25.20 -43.62
C SER A 566 10.50 -25.50 -45.12
N LEU A 567 11.67 -25.58 -45.77
CA LEU A 567 11.82 -25.92 -47.19
C LEU A 567 11.51 -27.39 -47.46
#